data_AF-A0A497SS83-F1
#
_entry.id   AF-A0A497SS83-F1
#
_cell.length_a   1.000
_cell.length_b   1.000
_cell.length_c   1.000
_cell.angle_alpha   90.00
_cell.angle_beta   90.00
_cell.angle_gamma   90.00
#
_symmetry.space_group_name_H-M   'P 1'
#
loop_
_entity.id
_entity.type
_entity.pdbx_description
1 polymer ?
#
loop_
_entity_poly.entity_id
_entity_poly.type
_entity_poly.pdbx_seq_one_letter_code
_entity_poly.pdbx_strand_id
1 'polypeptide(L)'
;MEPLFIVVLLITGALVGTVSGLLGVGGCFIMVPVQYWILTAMGIDPTIAIRVAFGTNLLVVFPTALSGSFRHHKKAVVLWRQAIILGLTSMVFTFVGAYLASILSGNILKIIFGLAILLGALRMATAHPIRIEGEAHTNPITYIFLGVIFGFVTGLIGIGGGVLMVPLMVIFLNYHMHEAVGTSTAVMIFTSLGGAIAYMLYGLNASNLPPYSIGYVNLLQWILLAGTSIPMAQLGVHFAHKINPKSLKWIFIIVMVYMGLKMIGVFSWLHLPI
;
A
#
# COMPACT_ATOMS: atom_id res chain seq x y z
N MET A 1 -12.86 21.82 0.92
CA MET A 1 -13.13 20.38 0.83
C MET A 1 -14.49 20.17 1.46
N GLU A 2 -15.43 19.53 0.75
CA GLU A 2 -16.78 19.24 1.27
C GLU A 2 -16.71 18.45 2.59
N PRO A 3 -17.58 18.71 3.59
CA PRO A 3 -17.60 17.97 4.85
C PRO A 3 -17.73 16.45 4.65
N LEU A 4 -18.48 16.04 3.62
CA LEU A 4 -18.63 14.63 3.24
C LEU A 4 -17.27 13.98 2.92
N PHE A 5 -16.39 14.66 2.19
CA PHE A 5 -15.08 14.10 1.83
C PHE A 5 -14.18 13.92 3.04
N ILE A 6 -14.26 14.83 4.02
CA ILE A 6 -13.52 14.72 5.28
C ILE A 6 -13.98 13.45 6.02
N VAL A 7 -15.29 13.24 6.16
CA VAL A 7 -15.86 12.06 6.81
C VAL A 7 -15.43 10.78 6.09
N VAL A 8 -15.50 10.75 4.76
CA VAL A 8 -15.07 9.60 3.96
C VAL A 8 -13.58 9.29 4.16
N LEU A 9 -12.71 10.30 4.20
CA LEU A 9 -11.28 10.11 4.48
C LEU A 9 -11.04 9.58 5.90
N LEU A 10 -11.72 10.11 6.90
CA LEU A 10 -11.59 9.64 8.29
C LEU A 10 -12.04 8.17 8.44
N ILE A 11 -13.17 7.81 7.84
CA ILE A 11 -13.67 6.41 7.84
C ILE A 11 -12.70 5.50 7.07
N THR A 12 -12.20 5.96 5.92
CA THR A 12 -11.25 5.21 5.10
C THR A 12 -9.95 4.96 5.85
N GLY A 13 -9.42 5.98 6.54
CA GLY A 13 -8.24 5.86 7.38
C GLY A 13 -8.45 4.88 8.52
N ALA A 14 -9.58 4.97 9.24
CA ALA A 14 -9.90 4.03 10.30
C ALA A 14 -9.95 2.58 9.80
N LEU A 15 -10.68 2.35 8.71
CA LEU A 15 -10.81 1.03 8.08
C LEU A 15 -9.44 0.50 7.66
N VAL A 16 -8.69 1.26 6.86
CA VAL A 16 -7.37 0.86 6.35
C VAL A 16 -6.36 0.64 7.46
N GLY A 17 -6.38 1.46 8.52
CA GLY A 17 -5.58 1.22 9.72
C GLY A 17 -5.85 -0.17 10.28
N THR A 18 -7.12 -0.50 10.54
CA THR A 18 -7.50 -1.83 11.03
C THR A 18 -7.05 -2.95 10.07
N VAL A 19 -7.28 -2.81 8.76
CA VAL A 19 -6.84 -3.78 7.74
C VAL A 19 -5.32 -3.98 7.78
N SER A 20 -4.57 -2.88 7.82
CA SER A 20 -3.12 -2.88 7.83
C SER A 20 -2.57 -3.59 9.06
N GLY A 21 -3.16 -3.34 10.23
CA GLY A 21 -2.79 -4.04 11.46
C GLY A 21 -3.16 -5.53 11.48
N LEU A 22 -4.26 -5.91 10.83
CA LEU A 22 -4.72 -7.31 10.79
C LEU A 22 -3.88 -8.17 9.83
N LEU A 23 -3.53 -7.63 8.67
CA LEU A 23 -2.91 -8.40 7.58
C LEU A 23 -1.46 -8.03 7.26
N GLY A 24 -0.97 -6.87 7.72
CA GLY A 24 0.34 -6.33 7.31
C GLY A 24 0.41 -5.97 5.83
N VAL A 25 -0.74 -5.74 5.20
CA VAL A 25 -0.85 -5.60 3.74
C VAL A 25 -0.79 -4.13 3.28
N GLY A 26 -1.00 -3.17 4.19
CA GLY A 26 -1.10 -1.73 3.87
C GLY A 26 -2.32 -1.48 2.97
N GLY A 27 -3.43 -0.99 3.51
CA GLY A 27 -4.74 -0.88 2.80
C GLY A 27 -4.81 0.16 1.66
N CYS A 28 -3.71 0.34 0.94
CA CYS A 28 -3.53 1.20 -0.23
C CYS A 28 -4.60 0.92 -1.31
N PHE A 29 -5.00 -0.35 -1.46
CA PHE A 29 -6.02 -0.77 -2.43
C PHE A 29 -7.42 -0.21 -2.14
N ILE A 30 -7.66 0.35 -0.94
CA ILE A 30 -8.88 1.08 -0.58
C ILE A 30 -8.60 2.58 -0.59
N MET A 31 -7.51 3.03 0.03
CA MET A 31 -7.16 4.46 0.13
C MET A 31 -7.04 5.12 -1.25
N VAL A 32 -6.29 4.52 -2.17
CA VAL A 32 -6.00 5.14 -3.46
C VAL A 32 -7.26 5.33 -4.31
N PRO A 33 -8.14 4.33 -4.53
CA PRO A 33 -9.40 4.56 -5.25
C PRO A 33 -10.29 5.62 -4.61
N VAL A 34 -10.36 5.66 -3.28
CA VAL A 34 -11.16 6.67 -2.55
C VAL A 34 -10.58 8.07 -2.75
N GLN A 35 -9.26 8.23 -2.62
CA GLN A 35 -8.60 9.51 -2.84
C GLN A 35 -8.72 9.96 -4.30
N TYR A 36 -8.54 9.04 -5.24
CA TYR A 36 -8.74 9.30 -6.66
C TYR A 36 -10.16 9.79 -6.97
N TRP A 37 -11.18 9.13 -6.40
CA TRP A 37 -12.58 9.54 -6.53
C TRP A 37 -12.82 10.94 -5.94
N ILE A 38 -12.34 11.22 -4.73
CA ILE A 38 -12.49 12.54 -4.10
C ILE A 38 -11.81 13.64 -4.94
N LEU A 39 -10.58 13.40 -5.39
CA LEU A 39 -9.81 14.37 -6.18
C LEU A 39 -10.47 14.66 -7.52
N THR A 40 -10.94 13.63 -8.23
CA THR A 40 -11.66 13.82 -9.50
C THR A 40 -13.02 14.47 -9.30
N ALA A 41 -13.75 14.17 -8.22
CA ALA A 41 -14.98 14.85 -7.86
C ALA A 41 -14.77 16.33 -7.50
N MET A 42 -13.57 16.70 -7.03
CA MET A 42 -13.15 18.09 -6.83
C MET A 42 -12.73 18.79 -8.14
N GLY A 43 -12.83 18.13 -9.29
CA GLY A 43 -12.45 18.67 -10.60
C GLY A 43 -10.95 18.61 -10.90
N ILE A 44 -10.17 17.85 -10.12
CA ILE A 44 -8.74 17.65 -10.40
C ILE A 44 -8.57 16.71 -11.59
N ASP A 45 -7.63 17.04 -12.48
CA ASP A 45 -7.28 16.20 -13.63
C ASP A 45 -7.00 14.75 -13.21
N PRO A 46 -7.54 13.73 -13.92
CA PRO A 46 -7.34 12.33 -13.59
C PRO A 46 -5.88 11.88 -13.45
N THR A 47 -4.95 12.44 -14.22
CA THR A 47 -3.53 12.09 -14.15
C THR A 47 -2.89 12.67 -12.90
N ILE A 48 -3.21 13.92 -12.56
CA ILE A 48 -2.76 14.52 -11.30
C ILE A 48 -3.39 13.80 -10.10
N ALA A 49 -4.70 13.52 -10.17
CA ALA A 49 -5.45 12.88 -9.09
C ALA A 49 -4.86 11.51 -8.70
N ILE A 50 -4.52 10.66 -9.68
CA ILE A 50 -3.96 9.33 -9.39
C ILE A 50 -2.55 9.42 -8.82
N ARG A 51 -1.71 10.33 -9.34
CA ARG A 51 -0.35 10.56 -8.81
C ARG A 51 -0.39 11.11 -7.38
N VAL A 52 -1.31 12.05 -7.11
CA VAL A 52 -1.54 12.59 -5.77
C VAL A 52 -2.03 11.51 -4.81
N ALA A 53 -2.94 10.64 -5.25
CA ALA A 53 -3.42 9.51 -4.46
C ALA A 53 -2.27 8.56 -4.11
N PHE A 54 -1.40 8.20 -5.07
CA PHE A 54 -0.24 7.35 -4.82
C PHE A 54 0.75 7.98 -3.82
N GLY A 55 1.18 9.21 -4.06
CA GLY A 55 2.14 9.90 -3.19
C GLY A 55 1.60 10.10 -1.77
N THR A 56 0.36 10.56 -1.65
CA THR A 56 -0.29 10.76 -0.35
C THR A 56 -0.45 9.44 0.40
N ASN A 57 -0.87 8.38 -0.28
CA ASN A 57 -1.00 7.06 0.34
C ASN A 57 0.34 6.53 0.87
N LEU A 58 1.45 6.70 0.12
CA LEU A 58 2.78 6.34 0.60
C LEU A 58 3.15 7.12 1.88
N LEU A 59 2.83 8.42 1.95
CA LEU A 59 3.08 9.19 3.17
C LEU A 59 2.19 8.73 4.34
N VAL A 60 0.97 8.25 4.10
CA VAL A 60 0.08 7.68 5.14
C VAL A 60 0.61 6.33 5.63
N VAL A 61 1.16 5.51 4.73
CA VAL A 61 1.72 4.20 5.06
C VAL A 61 2.92 4.35 5.99
N PHE A 62 3.77 5.36 5.83
CA PHE A 62 4.97 5.54 6.65
C PHE A 62 4.73 5.52 8.17
N PRO A 63 3.92 6.42 8.77
CA PRO A 63 3.68 6.40 10.20
C PRO A 63 2.84 5.18 10.63
N THR A 64 1.97 4.67 9.75
CA THR A 64 1.14 3.49 10.03
C THR A 64 1.99 2.21 10.12
N ALA A 65 2.94 2.06 9.20
CA ALA A 65 3.90 0.96 9.16
C ALA A 65 4.89 1.04 10.32
N LEU A 66 5.33 2.24 10.70
CA LEU A 66 6.16 2.44 11.89
C LEU A 66 5.43 1.98 13.17
N SER A 67 4.18 2.40 13.34
CA SER A 67 3.31 1.99 14.45
C SER A 67 3.05 0.47 14.47
N GLY A 68 2.74 -0.11 13.31
CA GLY A 68 2.48 -1.55 13.16
C GLY A 68 3.72 -2.41 13.40
N SER A 69 4.84 -2.07 12.75
CA SER A 69 6.13 -2.76 12.88
C SER A 69 6.62 -2.76 14.33
N PHE A 70 6.49 -1.63 15.05
CA PHE A 70 6.82 -1.57 16.47
C PHE A 70 6.03 -2.59 17.30
N ARG A 71 4.74 -2.77 17.03
CA ARG A 71 3.91 -3.74 17.75
C ARG A 71 4.21 -5.18 17.35
N HIS A 72 4.60 -5.44 16.10
CA HIS A 72 5.11 -6.74 15.67
C HIS A 72 6.48 -7.06 16.28
N HIS A 73 7.35 -6.05 16.42
CA HIS A 73 8.65 -6.20 17.05
C HIS A 73 8.52 -6.62 18.52
N LYS A 74 7.55 -6.04 19.25
CA LYS A 74 7.22 -6.48 20.62
C LYS A 74 6.79 -7.95 20.72
N LYS A 75 6.36 -8.57 19.61
CA LYS A 75 6.02 -9.99 19.53
C LYS A 75 7.19 -10.86 19.04
N ALA A 76 8.38 -10.28 18.85
CA ALA A 76 9.59 -10.96 18.36
C ALA A 76 9.46 -11.64 16.98
N VAL A 77 8.58 -11.12 16.10
CA VAL A 77 8.34 -11.66 14.75
C VAL A 77 8.90 -10.77 13.63
N VAL A 78 9.77 -9.81 13.94
CA VAL A 78 10.35 -8.91 12.93
C VAL A 78 11.80 -9.27 12.69
N LEU A 79 12.10 -9.71 11.47
CA LEU A 79 13.46 -10.03 11.02
C LEU A 79 14.15 -8.76 10.50
N TRP A 80 14.67 -7.95 11.42
CA TRP A 80 15.18 -6.60 11.13
C TRP A 80 16.32 -6.55 10.11
N ARG A 81 17.26 -7.50 10.18
CA ARG A 81 18.39 -7.53 9.23
C ARG A 81 17.90 -7.62 7.79
N GLN A 82 16.93 -8.50 7.54
CA GLN A 82 16.33 -8.72 6.23
C GLN A 82 15.41 -7.57 5.84
N ALA A 83 14.64 -7.02 6.80
CA ALA A 83 13.83 -5.83 6.58
C ALA A 83 14.66 -4.62 6.14
N ILE A 84 15.84 -4.41 6.73
CA ILE A 84 16.72 -3.30 6.38
C ILE A 84 17.32 -3.49 4.99
N ILE A 85 17.83 -4.69 4.66
CA ILE A 85 18.40 -4.96 3.33
C ILE A 85 17.33 -4.78 2.25
N LEU A 86 16.19 -5.44 2.41
CA LEU A 86 15.05 -5.30 1.50
C LEU A 86 14.56 -3.85 1.42
N GLY A 87 14.40 -3.21 2.58
CA GLY A 87 13.85 -1.87 2.71
C GLY A 87 14.71 -0.81 2.06
N LEU A 88 16.02 -0.79 2.32
CA LEU A 88 16.93 0.18 1.73
C LEU A 88 17.05 0.00 0.21
N THR A 89 17.21 -1.24 -0.28
CA THR A 89 17.23 -1.48 -1.73
C THR A 89 15.91 -1.08 -2.38
N SER A 90 14.77 -1.43 -1.75
CA SER A 90 13.46 -1.04 -2.26
C SER A 90 13.27 0.47 -2.25
N MET A 91 13.73 1.17 -1.21
CA MET A 91 13.66 2.62 -1.09
C MET A 91 14.32 3.31 -2.28
N VAL A 92 15.53 2.86 -2.67
CA VAL A 92 16.26 3.38 -3.82
C VAL A 92 15.48 3.15 -5.12
N PHE A 93 15.01 1.93 -5.38
CA PHE A 93 14.30 1.61 -6.62
C PHE A 93 12.87 2.15 -6.67
N THR A 94 12.31 2.56 -5.53
CA THR A 94 11.05 3.31 -5.47
C THR A 94 11.17 4.65 -6.21
N PHE A 95 12.34 5.30 -6.20
CA PHE A 95 12.55 6.51 -7.01
C PHE A 95 12.45 6.22 -8.51
N VAL A 96 13.01 5.10 -8.98
CA VAL A 96 12.93 4.70 -10.39
C VAL A 96 11.48 4.42 -10.80
N GLY A 97 10.74 3.68 -9.97
CA GLY A 97 9.32 3.43 -10.20
C GLY A 97 8.47 4.71 -10.19
N ALA A 98 8.70 5.60 -9.22
CA ALA A 98 7.98 6.87 -9.11
C ALA A 98 8.33 7.84 -10.25
N TYR A 99 9.57 7.84 -10.72
CA TYR A 99 9.97 8.58 -11.91
C TYR A 99 9.20 8.10 -13.14
N LEU A 100 9.13 6.78 -13.35
CA LEU A 100 8.33 6.21 -14.44
C LEU A 100 6.84 6.57 -14.27
N ALA A 101 6.31 6.55 -13.06
CA ALA A 101 4.95 6.98 -12.80
C ALA A 101 4.70 8.47 -13.12
N SER A 102 5.70 9.32 -12.92
CA SER A 102 5.61 10.77 -13.22
C SER A 102 5.51 11.09 -14.72
N ILE A 103 5.93 10.17 -15.59
CA ILE A 103 5.90 10.37 -17.05
C ILE A 103 4.79 9.58 -17.75
N LEU A 104 4.26 8.52 -17.11
CA LEU A 104 3.14 7.74 -17.65
C LEU A 104 1.81 8.48 -17.53
N SER A 105 0.90 8.25 -18.48
CA SER A 105 -0.45 8.81 -18.43
C SER A 105 -1.26 8.25 -17.26
N GLY A 106 -2.20 9.05 -16.74
CA GLY A 106 -3.04 8.63 -15.61
C GLY A 106 -3.84 7.35 -15.88
N ASN A 107 -4.27 7.15 -17.12
CA ASN A 107 -4.99 5.93 -17.51
C ASN A 107 -4.11 4.67 -17.42
N ILE A 108 -2.85 4.76 -17.86
CA ILE A 108 -1.91 3.63 -17.74
C ILE A 108 -1.68 3.31 -16.26
N LEU A 109 -1.46 4.32 -15.42
CA LEU A 109 -1.27 4.13 -13.97
C LEU A 109 -2.47 3.45 -13.30
N LYS A 110 -3.69 3.88 -13.63
CA LYS A 110 -4.91 3.26 -13.12
C LYS A 110 -5.04 1.80 -13.52
N ILE A 111 -4.74 1.47 -14.77
CA ILE A 111 -4.80 0.08 -15.27
C ILE A 111 -3.74 -0.78 -14.58
N ILE A 112 -2.48 -0.32 -14.52
CA ILE A 112 -1.41 -1.07 -13.85
C ILE A 112 -1.75 -1.29 -12.38
N PHE A 113 -2.24 -0.27 -11.68
CA PHE A 113 -2.67 -0.36 -10.29
C PHE A 113 -3.83 -1.35 -10.11
N GLY A 114 -4.86 -1.26 -10.95
CA GLY A 114 -6.01 -2.16 -10.92
C GLY A 114 -5.61 -3.62 -11.15
N LEU A 115 -4.76 -3.88 -12.15
CA LEU A 115 -4.21 -5.21 -12.40
C LEU A 115 -3.38 -5.72 -11.23
N ALA A 116 -2.53 -4.87 -10.63
CA ALA A 116 -1.72 -5.25 -9.47
C ALA A 116 -2.59 -5.64 -8.26
N ILE A 117 -3.70 -4.93 -8.03
CA ILE A 117 -4.67 -5.31 -6.99
C ILE A 117 -5.36 -6.62 -7.32
N LEU A 118 -5.80 -6.83 -8.57
CA LEU A 118 -6.45 -8.08 -8.97
C LEU A 118 -5.51 -9.28 -8.81
N LEU A 119 -4.23 -9.13 -9.19
CA LEU A 119 -3.19 -10.13 -8.97
C LEU A 119 -2.98 -10.38 -7.46
N GLY A 120 -2.97 -9.32 -6.66
CA GLY A 120 -2.93 -9.41 -5.20
C GLY A 120 -4.12 -10.18 -4.62
N ALA A 121 -5.34 -9.95 -5.15
CA ALA A 121 -6.56 -10.63 -4.73
C ALA A 121 -6.54 -12.11 -5.12
N LEU A 122 -6.13 -12.41 -6.35
CA LEU A 122 -5.96 -13.78 -6.85
C LEU A 122 -4.94 -14.54 -6.01
N ARG A 123 -3.76 -13.94 -5.80
CA ARG A 123 -2.76 -14.47 -4.87
C ARG A 123 -3.44 -14.73 -3.54
N MET A 124 -4.10 -13.73 -2.94
CA MET A 124 -4.63 -13.86 -1.59
C MET A 124 -5.62 -15.03 -1.51
N ALA A 125 -6.43 -15.24 -2.54
CA ALA A 125 -7.33 -16.37 -2.69
C ALA A 125 -6.58 -17.72 -2.76
N THR A 126 -5.56 -17.83 -3.63
CA THR A 126 -4.80 -19.07 -3.86
C THR A 126 -3.72 -19.36 -2.82
N ALA A 127 -3.35 -18.36 -2.00
CA ALA A 127 -2.42 -18.52 -0.91
C ALA A 127 -2.96 -19.55 0.09
N HIS A 128 -2.36 -20.74 0.04
CA HIS A 128 -2.50 -21.73 1.08
C HIS A 128 -1.46 -21.43 2.17
N PRO A 129 -1.78 -21.65 3.45
CA PRO A 129 -0.78 -21.63 4.50
C PRO A 129 0.13 -22.84 4.28
N ILE A 130 1.15 -22.69 3.44
CA ILE A 130 2.19 -23.70 3.26
C ILE A 130 3.07 -23.60 4.51
N ARG A 131 3.02 -24.63 5.36
CA ARG A 131 4.04 -24.83 6.39
C ARG A 131 5.28 -25.33 5.65
N ILE A 132 6.17 -24.43 5.27
CA ILE A 132 7.51 -24.82 4.86
C ILE A 132 8.34 -24.86 6.14
N GLU A 133 8.59 -26.05 6.65
CA GLU A 133 9.68 -26.29 7.62
C GLU A 133 10.98 -26.22 6.83
N GLY A 134 11.62 -25.05 6.81
CA GLY A 134 12.88 -24.83 6.13
C GLY A 134 13.61 -23.63 6.74
N GLU A 135 14.94 -23.67 6.73
CA GLU A 135 15.73 -22.52 7.15
C GLU A 135 15.45 -21.33 6.22
N ALA A 136 15.15 -20.17 6.80
CA ALA A 136 14.93 -18.95 6.05
C ALA A 136 16.11 -18.70 5.09
N HIS A 137 15.83 -18.48 3.80
CA HIS A 137 16.88 -18.24 2.81
C HIS A 137 17.76 -17.06 3.26
N THR A 138 19.04 -17.28 3.54
CA THR A 138 19.90 -16.26 4.17
C THR A 138 20.69 -15.40 3.18
N ASN A 139 20.59 -15.66 1.87
CA ASN A 139 21.44 -15.00 0.88
C ASN A 139 21.05 -13.51 0.69
N PRO A 140 21.93 -12.55 1.04
CA PRO A 140 21.69 -11.12 0.84
C PRO A 140 21.35 -10.73 -0.60
N ILE A 141 21.86 -11.45 -1.59
CA ILE A 141 21.62 -11.18 -3.02
C ILE A 141 20.15 -11.37 -3.37
N THR A 142 19.50 -12.41 -2.83
CA THR A 142 18.07 -12.65 -3.04
C THR A 142 17.25 -11.49 -2.47
N TYR A 143 17.61 -11.01 -1.28
CA TYR A 143 16.95 -9.85 -0.67
C TYR A 143 17.13 -8.57 -1.49
N ILE A 144 18.34 -8.33 -2.02
CA ILE A 144 18.59 -7.17 -2.89
C ILE A 144 17.73 -7.28 -4.15
N PHE A 145 17.74 -8.42 -4.85
CA PHE A 145 16.97 -8.62 -6.07
C PHE A 145 15.47 -8.42 -5.85
N LEU A 146 14.93 -8.98 -4.78
CA LEU A 146 13.53 -8.76 -4.40
C LEU A 146 13.27 -7.29 -4.07
N GLY A 147 14.20 -6.64 -3.36
CA GLY A 147 14.11 -5.21 -3.06
C GLY A 147 14.04 -4.34 -4.31
N VAL A 148 14.82 -4.65 -5.34
CA VAL A 148 14.77 -3.96 -6.64
C VAL A 148 13.36 -4.03 -7.23
N ILE A 149 12.80 -5.24 -7.35
CA ILE A 149 11.49 -5.47 -7.95
C ILE A 149 10.40 -4.78 -7.13
N PHE A 150 10.39 -4.98 -5.81
CA PHE A 150 9.35 -4.42 -4.95
C PHE A 150 9.45 -2.91 -4.82
N GLY A 151 10.66 -2.36 -4.78
CA GLY A 151 10.89 -0.92 -4.82
C GLY A 151 10.31 -0.32 -6.09
N PHE A 152 10.72 -0.85 -7.24
CA PHE A 152 10.22 -0.39 -8.54
C PHE A 152 8.69 -0.45 -8.62
N VAL A 153 8.09 -1.60 -8.27
CA VAL A 153 6.63 -1.77 -8.28
C VAL A 153 5.98 -0.77 -7.31
N THR A 154 6.45 -0.68 -6.06
CA THR A 154 5.91 0.24 -5.04
C THR A 154 5.94 1.69 -5.53
N GLY A 155 7.03 2.12 -6.15
CA GLY A 155 7.14 3.46 -6.73
C GLY A 155 6.19 3.68 -7.89
N LEU A 156 6.04 2.68 -8.77
CA LEU A 156 5.21 2.78 -9.97
C LEU A 156 3.71 2.87 -9.65
N ILE A 157 3.24 2.11 -8.67
CA ILE A 157 1.80 1.96 -8.39
C ILE A 157 1.37 2.55 -7.04
N GLY A 158 2.28 3.10 -6.23
CA GLY A 158 1.96 3.71 -4.94
C GLY A 158 1.42 2.73 -3.87
N ILE A 159 1.54 1.42 -4.09
CA ILE A 159 1.18 0.39 -3.09
C ILE A 159 2.42 0.15 -2.23
N GLY A 160 2.31 0.31 -0.91
CA GLY A 160 3.40 0.11 0.06
C GLY A 160 3.95 -1.34 0.17
N GLY A 161 3.90 -2.17 -0.86
CA GLY A 161 4.53 -3.49 -0.93
C GLY A 161 3.81 -4.63 -0.20
N GLY A 162 3.11 -4.39 0.91
CA GLY A 162 2.58 -5.43 1.81
C GLY A 162 1.74 -6.54 1.16
N VAL A 163 0.85 -6.20 0.22
CA VAL A 163 -0.04 -7.17 -0.50
C VAL A 163 0.76 -8.25 -1.21
N LEU A 164 1.86 -7.86 -1.88
CA LEU A 164 2.67 -8.74 -2.72
C LEU A 164 3.92 -9.27 -1.98
N MET A 165 4.33 -8.60 -0.90
CA MET A 165 5.55 -8.93 -0.19
C MET A 165 5.39 -10.05 0.84
N VAL A 166 4.31 -10.03 1.63
CA VAL A 166 3.94 -11.16 2.51
C VAL A 166 3.90 -12.49 1.75
N PRO A 167 3.25 -12.58 0.56
CA PRO A 167 3.34 -13.76 -0.28
C PRO A 167 4.69 -14.30 -0.55
N LEU A 168 5.54 -13.39 -0.97
CA LEU A 168 6.80 -13.74 -1.53
C LEU A 168 7.72 -14.19 -0.39
N MET A 169 7.65 -13.52 0.76
CA MET A 169 8.36 -13.95 1.97
C MET A 169 7.98 -15.37 2.40
N VAL A 170 6.69 -15.74 2.36
CA VAL A 170 6.26 -17.10 2.73
C VAL A 170 6.70 -18.14 1.69
N ILE A 171 6.54 -17.85 0.39
CA ILE A 171 6.73 -18.84 -0.69
C ILE A 171 8.20 -18.95 -1.14
N PHE A 172 8.89 -17.82 -1.26
CA PHE A 172 10.25 -17.75 -1.81
C PHE A 172 11.34 -17.60 -0.75
N LEU A 173 11.02 -17.08 0.44
CA LEU A 173 11.98 -16.90 1.52
C LEU A 173 11.75 -17.88 2.69
N ASN A 174 10.69 -18.70 2.62
CA ASN A 174 10.30 -19.69 3.63
C ASN A 174 10.05 -19.09 5.02
N TYR A 175 9.54 -17.86 5.09
CA TYR A 175 9.21 -17.24 6.38
C TYR A 175 7.91 -17.80 6.95
N HIS A 176 7.83 -17.90 8.28
CA HIS A 176 6.55 -18.14 8.92
C HIS A 176 5.60 -16.96 8.68
N MET A 177 4.30 -17.22 8.61
CA MET A 177 3.29 -16.20 8.28
C MET A 177 3.39 -14.95 9.16
N HIS A 178 3.59 -15.12 10.46
CA HIS A 178 3.73 -13.98 11.39
C HIS A 178 5.03 -13.20 11.17
N GLU A 179 6.11 -13.89 10.79
CA GLU A 179 7.39 -13.25 10.47
C GLU A 179 7.33 -12.51 9.14
N ALA A 180 6.66 -13.08 8.14
CA ALA A 180 6.41 -12.43 6.86
C ALA A 180 5.58 -11.15 7.03
N VAL A 181 4.52 -11.20 7.85
CA VAL A 181 3.69 -10.03 8.17
C VAL A 181 4.48 -8.97 8.96
N GLY A 182 5.22 -9.38 9.99
CA GLY A 182 6.03 -8.45 10.77
C GLY A 182 7.15 -7.81 9.93
N THR A 183 7.90 -8.62 9.21
CA THR A 183 9.03 -8.17 8.38
C THR A 183 8.57 -7.33 7.20
N SER A 184 7.44 -7.65 6.55
CA SER A 184 6.88 -6.82 5.49
C SER A 184 6.52 -5.42 6.01
N THR A 185 5.88 -5.32 7.17
CA THR A 185 5.55 -4.00 7.79
C THR A 185 6.79 -3.17 8.09
N ALA A 186 7.90 -3.80 8.49
CA ALA A 186 9.17 -3.11 8.67
C ALA A 186 9.77 -2.63 7.33
N VAL A 187 9.70 -3.43 6.27
CA VAL A 187 10.11 -3.01 4.91
C VAL A 187 9.29 -1.82 4.42
N MET A 188 7.98 -1.81 4.69
CA MET A 188 7.08 -0.73 4.26
C MET A 188 7.54 0.64 4.75
N ILE A 189 8.17 0.74 5.93
CA ILE A 189 8.70 2.00 6.47
C ILE A 189 9.65 2.66 5.46
N PHE A 190 10.57 1.88 4.90
CA PHE A 190 11.57 2.38 3.95
C PHE A 190 10.96 2.70 2.59
N THR A 191 10.13 1.80 2.05
CA THR A 191 9.53 1.99 0.72
C THR A 191 8.55 3.15 0.69
N SER A 192 7.74 3.29 1.74
CA SER A 192 6.75 4.36 1.84
C SER A 192 7.42 5.72 2.05
N LEU A 193 8.52 5.76 2.81
CA LEU A 193 9.30 7.00 2.98
C LEU A 193 9.98 7.42 1.67
N GLY A 194 10.71 6.51 1.03
CA GLY A 194 11.36 6.79 -0.26
C GLY A 194 10.35 7.18 -1.33
N GLY A 195 9.22 6.48 -1.39
CA GLY A 195 8.15 6.79 -2.32
C GLY A 195 7.49 8.13 -2.07
N ALA A 196 7.14 8.46 -0.82
CA ALA A 196 6.59 9.76 -0.47
C ALA A 196 7.55 10.89 -0.88
N ILE A 197 8.85 10.76 -0.58
CA ILE A 197 9.87 11.72 -0.99
C ILE A 197 9.94 11.82 -2.53
N ALA A 198 9.98 10.69 -3.24
CA ALA A 198 10.05 10.70 -4.70
C ALA A 198 8.83 11.39 -5.34
N TYR A 199 7.61 11.11 -4.87
CA TYR A 199 6.38 11.74 -5.36
C TYR A 199 6.29 13.23 -5.00
N MET A 200 6.86 13.66 -3.86
CA MET A 200 7.02 15.09 -3.56
C MET A 200 7.95 15.73 -4.60
N LEU A 201 9.15 15.16 -4.80
CA LEU A 201 10.18 15.72 -5.69
C LEU A 201 9.72 15.78 -7.16
N TYR A 202 9.20 14.67 -7.70
CA TYR A 202 8.76 14.62 -9.10
C TYR A 202 7.46 15.38 -9.36
N GLY A 203 6.76 15.80 -8.31
CA GLY A 203 5.55 16.62 -8.40
C GLY A 203 5.76 18.11 -8.21
N LEU A 204 6.95 18.58 -7.81
CA LEU A 204 7.16 19.99 -7.42
C LEU A 204 6.77 21.01 -8.52
N ASN A 205 7.01 20.65 -9.79
CA ASN A 205 6.72 21.51 -10.93
C ASN A 205 5.37 21.21 -11.59
N ALA A 206 4.54 20.36 -10.99
CA ALA A 206 3.21 20.07 -11.52
C ALA A 206 2.28 21.28 -11.32
N SER A 207 1.62 21.69 -12.40
CA SER A 207 0.57 22.71 -12.35
C SER A 207 -0.75 22.11 -11.87
N ASN A 208 -1.67 22.96 -11.37
CA ASN A 208 -3.01 22.56 -10.93
C ASN A 208 -3.06 21.48 -9.84
N LEU A 209 -2.09 21.49 -8.92
CA LEU A 209 -2.12 20.63 -7.74
C LEU A 209 -3.27 21.04 -6.80
N PRO A 210 -3.91 20.07 -6.12
CA PRO A 210 -4.94 20.38 -5.13
C PRO A 210 -4.33 21.20 -3.97
N PRO A 211 -5.12 22.03 -3.27
CA PRO A 211 -4.62 22.83 -2.14
C PRO A 211 -3.93 21.98 -1.08
N TYR A 212 -2.91 22.55 -0.42
CA TYR A 212 -2.09 21.87 0.61
C TYR A 212 -1.27 20.68 0.10
N SER A 213 -0.84 20.71 -1.17
CA SER A 213 0.03 19.67 -1.74
C SER A 213 1.49 20.12 -1.81
N ILE A 214 2.40 19.21 -1.47
CA ILE A 214 3.83 19.31 -1.76
C ILE A 214 4.14 18.27 -2.83
N GLY A 215 4.31 18.73 -4.06
CA GLY A 215 4.31 17.85 -5.23
C GLY A 215 3.06 16.98 -5.28
N TYR A 216 3.21 15.69 -5.56
CA TYR A 216 2.09 14.74 -5.59
C TYR A 216 1.69 14.23 -4.19
N VAL A 217 1.91 14.99 -3.12
CA VAL A 217 1.53 14.60 -1.76
C VAL A 217 0.64 15.65 -1.14
N ASN A 218 -0.60 15.30 -0.83
CA ASN A 218 -1.57 16.20 -0.21
C ASN A 218 -1.56 16.06 1.31
N LEU A 219 -1.10 17.10 2.01
CA LEU A 219 -0.91 17.07 3.46
C LEU A 219 -2.24 17.04 4.23
N LEU A 220 -3.30 17.67 3.69
CA LEU A 220 -4.62 17.64 4.32
C LEU A 220 -5.20 16.23 4.32
N GLN A 221 -5.21 15.57 3.15
CA GLN A 221 -5.65 14.18 3.07
C GLN A 221 -4.77 13.26 3.90
N TRP A 222 -3.45 13.49 3.92
CA TRP A 222 -2.53 12.73 4.77
C TRP A 222 -2.89 12.83 6.26
N ILE A 223 -3.13 14.02 6.80
CA ILE A 223 -3.49 14.19 8.23
C ILE A 223 -4.80 13.46 8.55
N LEU A 224 -5.83 13.62 7.70
CA LEU A 224 -7.14 12.99 7.91
C LEU A 224 -7.05 11.45 7.88
N LEU A 225 -6.31 10.92 6.91
CA LEU A 225 -6.11 9.48 6.76
C LEU A 225 -5.20 8.91 7.84
N ALA A 226 -4.03 9.50 8.07
CA ALA A 226 -3.05 9.01 9.03
C ALA A 226 -3.54 9.14 10.48
N GLY A 227 -4.24 10.24 10.81
CA GLY A 227 -4.76 10.50 12.15
C GLY A 227 -5.69 9.40 12.67
N THR A 228 -6.48 8.78 11.77
CA THR A 228 -7.35 7.65 12.10
C THR A 228 -6.67 6.29 11.86
N SER A 229 -5.79 6.18 10.84
CA SER A 229 -5.11 4.93 10.51
C SER A 229 -4.13 4.46 11.58
N ILE A 230 -3.36 5.38 12.18
CA ILE A 230 -2.33 5.05 13.18
C ILE A 230 -2.91 4.35 14.42
N PRO A 231 -3.93 4.90 15.11
CA PRO A 231 -4.52 4.22 16.27
C PRO A 231 -5.25 2.93 15.85
N MET A 232 -5.93 2.93 14.71
CA MET A 232 -6.66 1.75 14.22
C MET A 232 -5.74 0.62 13.77
N ALA A 233 -4.53 0.92 13.32
CA ALA A 233 -3.52 -0.10 13.04
C ALA A 233 -3.08 -0.84 14.30
N GLN A 234 -2.91 -0.13 15.42
CA GLN A 234 -2.59 -0.78 16.69
C GLN A 234 -3.73 -1.66 17.19
N LEU A 235 -4.97 -1.19 17.05
CA LEU A 235 -6.18 -1.98 17.36
C LEU A 235 -6.30 -3.20 16.45
N GLY A 236 -6.03 -3.04 15.15
CA GLY A 236 -5.99 -4.14 14.18
C GLY A 236 -5.04 -5.27 14.61
N VAL A 237 -3.80 -4.95 15.00
CA VAL A 237 -2.83 -5.95 15.49
C VAL A 237 -3.32 -6.66 16.76
N HIS A 238 -4.09 -5.98 17.62
CA HIS A 238 -4.69 -6.58 18.81
C HIS A 238 -5.84 -7.54 18.45
N PHE A 239 -6.73 -7.14 17.54
CA PHE A 239 -7.86 -7.97 17.10
C PHE A 239 -7.48 -9.09 16.12
N ALA A 240 -6.28 -9.06 15.54
CA ALA A 240 -5.79 -10.07 14.60
C ALA A 240 -5.89 -11.51 15.12
N HIS A 241 -5.84 -11.68 16.44
CA HIS A 241 -5.87 -13.01 17.08
C HIS A 241 -7.29 -13.43 17.49
N LYS A 242 -8.28 -12.53 17.39
CA LYS A 242 -9.68 -12.76 17.81
C LYS A 242 -10.63 -12.97 16.62
N ILE A 243 -10.25 -12.56 15.42
CA ILE A 243 -11.09 -12.65 14.21
C ILE A 243 -10.75 -13.92 13.44
N ASN A 244 -11.76 -14.60 12.91
CA ASN A 244 -11.55 -15.75 12.04
C ASN A 244 -10.80 -15.32 10.75
N PRO A 245 -9.58 -15.84 10.51
CA PRO A 245 -8.77 -15.43 9.37
C PRO A 245 -9.42 -15.75 8.01
N LYS A 246 -10.30 -16.76 7.94
CA LYS A 246 -11.01 -17.12 6.69
C LYS A 246 -12.02 -16.05 6.27
N SER A 247 -12.86 -15.58 7.19
CA SER A 247 -13.89 -14.57 6.89
C SER A 247 -13.25 -13.25 6.48
N LEU A 248 -12.20 -12.86 7.20
CA LEU A 248 -11.47 -11.63 6.93
C LEU A 248 -10.77 -11.66 5.56
N LYS A 249 -10.11 -12.78 5.23
CA LYS A 249 -9.50 -13.02 3.91
C LYS A 249 -10.50 -12.79 2.77
N TRP A 250 -11.70 -13.36 2.86
CA TRP A 250 -12.72 -13.23 1.80
C TRP A 250 -13.25 -11.80 1.64
N ILE A 251 -13.49 -11.08 2.74
CA ILE A 251 -13.90 -9.67 2.69
C ILE A 251 -12.87 -8.86 1.90
N PHE A 252 -11.57 -9.06 2.17
CA PHE A 252 -10.53 -8.34 1.44
C PHE A 252 -10.42 -8.72 -0.02
N ILE A 253 -10.52 -10.00 -0.35
CA ILE A 253 -10.52 -10.44 -1.74
C ILE A 253 -11.65 -9.76 -2.50
N ILE A 254 -12.87 -9.73 -1.95
CA ILE A 254 -14.04 -9.08 -2.58
C ILE A 254 -13.77 -7.58 -2.79
N VAL A 255 -13.29 -6.88 -1.77
CA VAL A 255 -12.98 -5.45 -1.86
C VAL A 255 -11.88 -5.18 -2.89
N MET A 256 -10.82 -5.99 -2.91
CA MET A 256 -9.73 -5.87 -3.87
C MET A 256 -10.21 -6.12 -5.29
N VAL A 257 -11.02 -7.15 -5.53
CA VAL A 257 -11.60 -7.44 -6.85
C VAL A 257 -12.44 -6.26 -7.32
N TYR A 258 -13.33 -5.76 -6.47
CA TYR A 258 -14.17 -4.60 -6.79
C TYR A 258 -13.33 -3.36 -7.12
N MET A 259 -12.38 -3.00 -6.26
CA MET A 259 -11.53 -1.83 -6.47
C MET A 259 -10.62 -1.98 -7.70
N GLY A 260 -10.10 -3.17 -7.95
CA GLY A 260 -9.28 -3.47 -9.13
C GLY A 260 -10.07 -3.29 -10.43
N LEU A 261 -11.28 -3.86 -10.51
CA LEU A 261 -12.18 -3.70 -11.66
C LEU A 261 -12.62 -2.23 -11.85
N LYS A 262 -12.86 -1.52 -10.75
CA LYS A 262 -13.22 -0.09 -10.77
C LYS A 262 -12.09 0.77 -11.33
N MET A 263 -10.85 0.53 -10.90
CA MET A 263 -9.69 1.27 -11.38
C MET A 263 -9.37 1.00 -12.85
N ILE A 264 -9.61 -0.22 -13.34
CA ILE A 264 -9.47 -0.57 -14.76
C ILE A 264 -10.56 0.11 -15.62
N GLY A 265 -11.68 0.51 -15.03
CA GLY A 265 -12.80 1.15 -15.74
C GLY A 265 -13.82 0.16 -16.31
N VAL A 266 -13.85 -1.08 -15.81
CA VAL A 266 -14.77 -2.13 -16.30
C VAL A 266 -16.24 -1.71 -16.14
N PHE A 267 -16.60 -1.06 -15.04
CA PHE A 267 -17.97 -0.59 -14.82
C PHE A 267 -18.39 0.51 -15.79
N SER A 268 -17.47 1.43 -16.12
CA SER A 268 -17.71 2.47 -17.12
C SER A 268 -17.88 1.86 -18.52
N TRP A 269 -17.11 0.82 -18.87
CA TRP A 269 -17.29 0.09 -20.13
C TRP A 269 -18.63 -0.65 -20.21
N LEU A 270 -19.08 -1.21 -19.09
CA LEU A 270 -20.37 -1.90 -18.96
C LEU A 270 -21.57 -0.97 -18.76
N HIS A 271 -21.39 0.35 -18.81
CA HIS A 271 -22.45 1.36 -18.57
C HIS A 271 -23.16 1.18 -17.21
N LEU A 272 -22.45 0.66 -16.20
CA LEU A 272 -22.97 0.49 -14.85
C LEU A 272 -22.73 1.78 -14.05
N PRO A 273 -23.71 2.27 -13.25
CA PRO A 273 -23.66 3.57 -12.57
C PRO A 273 -22.82 3.55 -11.27
N ILE A 274 -21.62 2.96 -11.28
CA ILE A 274 -20.80 2.68 -10.08
C ILE A 274 -19.30 2.93 -10.34
#